data_AF-W4V095-F1
#
_entry.id   AF-W4V095-F1
#
_cell.length_a   1.000
_cell.length_b   1.000
_cell.length_c   1.000
_cell.angle_alpha   90.00
_cell.angle_beta   90.00
_cell.angle_gamma   90.00
#
_symmetry.space_group_name_H-M   'P 1'
#
loop_
_entity.id
_entity.type
_entity.pdbx_description
1 polymer ?
#
loop_
_entity_poly.entity_id
_entity_poly.type
_entity_poly.pdbx_seq_one_letter_code
_entity_poly.pdbx_strand_id
1 'polypeptide(L)'
;MNHTRPIEVLKELVLIEGDSVAYNELMIAYFVRKNIEEYLIYSLFMIHQYNYPRAYSNVYSCLERASESNGNVMDERTKEMALKYLRRGAELNDYNSLSYLWSLYLEGKYVPKDTIMSQKIKNRMDEISLLKVYTTTRWD
;
A
#
# COMPACT_ATOMS: atom_id res chain seq x y z
N MET A 1 3.43 0.75 -19.11
CA MET A 1 1.97 0.93 -19.10
C MET A 1 1.69 2.41 -19.01
N ASN A 2 1.05 2.99 -20.03
CA ASN A 2 0.62 4.39 -20.00
C ASN A 2 -0.66 4.50 -19.17
N HIS A 3 -0.77 5.56 -18.37
CA HIS A 3 -2.05 6.00 -17.84
C HIS A 3 -2.93 6.41 -19.03
N THR A 4 -4.15 5.89 -19.09
CA THR A 4 -5.07 6.09 -20.22
C THR A 4 -5.82 7.41 -20.11
N ARG A 5 -5.95 7.96 -18.90
CA ARG A 5 -6.63 9.23 -18.61
C ARG A 5 -5.65 10.37 -18.28
N PRO A 6 -5.99 11.64 -18.57
CA PRO A 6 -5.21 12.80 -18.15
C PRO A 6 -5.05 12.88 -16.62
N ILE A 7 -3.90 13.33 -16.13
CA ILE A 7 -3.59 13.34 -14.70
C ILE A 7 -4.58 14.19 -13.88
N GLU A 8 -5.03 15.33 -14.40
CA GLU A 8 -6.00 16.18 -13.69
C GLU A 8 -7.38 15.51 -13.54
N VAL A 9 -7.82 14.78 -14.56
CA VAL A 9 -9.05 13.96 -14.48
C VAL A 9 -8.91 12.86 -13.44
N LEU A 10 -7.75 12.20 -13.40
CA LEU A 10 -7.47 11.17 -12.42
C LEU A 10 -7.51 11.72 -10.97
N LYS A 11 -6.93 12.90 -10.75
CA LYS A 11 -6.96 13.57 -9.44
C LYS A 11 -8.39 13.88 -9.00
N GLU A 12 -9.21 14.42 -9.90
CA GLU A 12 -10.61 14.77 -9.63
C GLU A 12 -11.42 13.52 -9.24
N LEU A 13 -11.31 12.44 -10.02
CA LEU A 13 -12.02 11.18 -9.73
C LEU A 13 -11.61 10.58 -8.38
N VAL A 14 -10.33 10.67 -8.02
CA VAL A 14 -9.86 10.23 -6.70
C VAL A 14 -10.44 11.09 -5.58
N LEU A 15 -10.47 12.41 -5.76
CA LEU A 15 -10.91 13.33 -4.72
C LEU A 15 -12.44 13.32 -4.54
N ILE A 16 -13.21 13.26 -5.62
CA ILE A 16 -14.67 13.36 -5.58
C ILE A 16 -15.34 11.99 -5.37
N GLU A 17 -14.84 10.96 -6.05
CA GLU A 17 -15.52 9.67 -6.14
C GLU A 17 -14.80 8.55 -5.39
N GLY A 18 -13.53 8.76 -5.00
CA GLY A 18 -12.71 7.69 -4.45
C GLY A 18 -12.42 6.59 -5.46
N ASP A 19 -12.36 6.93 -6.76
CA ASP A 19 -12.13 5.95 -7.84
C ASP A 19 -10.79 5.22 -7.63
N SER A 20 -10.87 3.96 -7.23
CA SER A 20 -9.71 3.10 -6.98
C SER A 20 -8.90 2.78 -8.24
N VAL A 21 -9.53 2.77 -9.42
CA VAL A 21 -8.84 2.59 -10.70
C VAL A 21 -8.07 3.86 -11.04
N ALA A 22 -8.69 5.03 -10.89
CA ALA A 22 -8.02 6.31 -11.08
C ALA A 22 -6.84 6.49 -10.13
N TYR A 23 -7.02 6.09 -8.87
CA TYR A 23 -5.96 6.08 -7.87
C TYR A 23 -4.78 5.18 -8.26
N ASN A 24 -5.04 3.98 -8.78
CA ASN A 24 -3.99 3.09 -9.27
C ASN A 24 -3.28 3.66 -10.52
N GLU A 25 -4.00 4.35 -11.39
CA GLU A 25 -3.41 5.04 -12.55
C GLU A 25 -2.54 6.24 -12.12
N LEU A 26 -2.96 7.02 -11.11
CA LEU A 26 -2.15 8.09 -10.52
C LEU A 26 -0.83 7.53 -9.98
N MET A 27 -0.85 6.40 -9.29
CA MET A 27 0.36 5.74 -8.80
C MET A 27 1.38 5.55 -9.92
N ILE A 28 0.94 5.01 -11.06
CA ILE A 28 1.80 4.77 -12.24
C ILE A 28 2.32 6.11 -12.79
N ALA A 29 1.45 7.11 -12.92
CA ALA A 29 1.81 8.44 -13.43
C ALA A 29 2.89 9.12 -12.57
N TYR A 30 2.73 9.12 -11.25
CA TYR A 30 3.68 9.74 -10.32
C TYR A 30 4.99 8.96 -10.18
N PHE A 31 4.93 7.62 -10.29
CA PHE A 31 6.14 6.80 -10.29
C PHE A 31 7.04 7.11 -11.49
N VAL A 32 6.45 7.26 -12.69
CA VAL A 32 7.19 7.63 -13.91
C VAL A 32 7.77 9.04 -13.80
N ARG A 33 7.02 9.98 -13.22
CA ARG A 33 7.44 11.39 -13.08
C ARG A 33 8.40 11.65 -11.92
N LYS A 34 8.73 10.64 -11.10
CA LYS A 34 9.53 10.75 -9.86
C LYS A 34 9.00 11.77 -8.84
N ASN A 35 7.70 12.07 -8.88
CA ASN A 35 7.05 13.00 -7.95
C ASN A 35 6.16 12.20 -6.98
N ILE A 36 6.80 11.38 -6.13
CA ILE A 36 6.08 10.48 -5.22
C ILE A 36 5.46 11.21 -4.02
N GLU A 37 5.95 12.40 -3.71
CA GLU A 37 5.48 13.25 -2.60
C GLU A 37 4.02 13.69 -2.82
N GLU A 38 3.66 14.06 -4.06
CA GLU A 38 2.28 14.42 -4.39
C GLU A 38 1.34 13.21 -4.30
N TYR A 39 1.81 12.01 -4.67
CA TYR A 39 1.03 10.78 -4.57
C TYR A 39 0.69 10.37 -3.13
N LEU A 40 1.55 10.74 -2.16
CA LEU A 40 1.28 10.51 -0.74
C LEU A 40 -0.01 11.24 -0.30
N ILE A 41 -0.27 12.44 -0.80
CA ILE A 41 -1.47 13.23 -0.48
C ILE A 41 -2.74 12.46 -0.87
N TYR A 42 -2.79 11.94 -2.10
CA TYR A 42 -3.92 11.15 -2.58
C TYR A 42 -4.09 9.84 -1.80
N SER A 43 -2.98 9.22 -1.39
CA SER A 43 -3.02 7.99 -0.57
C SER A 43 -3.63 8.25 0.81
N LEU A 44 -3.24 9.35 1.46
CA LEU A 44 -3.83 9.78 2.73
C LEU A 44 -5.32 10.11 2.58
N PHE A 45 -5.70 10.81 1.51
CA PHE A 45 -7.09 11.12 1.23
C PHE A 45 -7.94 9.85 1.07
N MET A 46 -7.47 8.88 0.29
CA MET A 46 -8.15 7.59 0.07
C MET A 46 -8.31 6.78 1.36
N ILE A 47 -7.36 6.88 2.28
CA ILE A 47 -7.46 6.27 3.61
C ILE A 47 -8.55 6.96 4.44
N HIS A 48 -8.49 8.28 4.54
CA HIS A 48 -9.34 9.01 5.48
C HIS A 48 -10.79 9.14 5.02
N GLN A 49 -11.04 9.30 3.72
CA GLN A 49 -12.39 9.50 3.18
C GLN A 49 -13.08 8.20 2.79
N TYR A 50 -12.32 7.23 2.24
CA TYR A 50 -12.89 6.02 1.65
C TYR A 50 -12.45 4.74 2.34
N ASN A 51 -11.55 4.81 3.33
CA ASN A 51 -10.97 3.66 4.02
C ASN A 51 -10.43 2.59 3.04
N TYR A 52 -9.83 3.05 1.94
CA TYR A 52 -9.41 2.17 0.84
C TYR A 52 -8.17 1.34 1.25
N PRO A 53 -8.25 0.00 1.33
CA PRO A 53 -7.21 -0.83 1.96
C PRO A 53 -5.83 -0.70 1.32
N ARG A 54 -5.75 -0.64 -0.01
CA ARG A 54 -4.46 -0.57 -0.73
C ARG A 54 -3.71 0.74 -0.48
N ALA A 55 -4.42 1.82 -0.14
CA ALA A 55 -3.77 3.11 0.11
C ALA A 55 -2.87 3.07 1.35
N TYR A 56 -3.16 2.20 2.33
CA TYR A 56 -2.34 2.00 3.52
C TYR A 56 -0.92 1.52 3.20
N SER A 57 -0.77 0.51 2.33
CA SER A 57 0.56 0.06 1.89
C SER A 57 1.27 1.11 1.03
N ASN A 58 0.51 1.91 0.29
CA ASN A 58 1.07 2.95 -0.56
C ASN A 58 1.66 4.10 0.26
N VAL A 59 1.03 4.49 1.38
CA VAL A 59 1.62 5.45 2.33
C VAL A 59 2.96 4.93 2.85
N TYR A 60 3.03 3.67 3.29
CA TYR A 60 4.30 3.06 3.73
C TYR A 60 5.37 3.15 2.63
N SER A 61 5.03 2.72 1.40
CA SER A 61 5.95 2.73 0.26
C SER A 61 6.47 4.14 -0.05
N CYS A 62 5.62 5.17 0.04
CA CYS A 62 6.02 6.57 -0.16
C CYS A 62 7.02 7.03 0.91
N LEU A 63 6.76 6.73 2.19
CA LEU A 63 7.63 7.14 3.30
C LEU A 63 8.99 6.43 3.26
N GLU A 64 9.00 5.13 2.93
CA GLU A 64 10.23 4.35 2.77
C GLU A 64 11.08 4.92 1.63
N ARG A 65 10.48 5.14 0.46
CA ARG A 65 11.20 5.70 -0.71
C ARG A 65 11.70 7.12 -0.48
N ALA A 66 10.92 7.97 0.21
CA ALA A 66 11.35 9.32 0.55
C ALA A 66 12.56 9.30 1.50
N SER A 67 12.63 8.34 2.41
CA SER A 67 13.78 8.15 3.30
C SER A 67 15.00 7.67 2.51
N GLU A 68 14.83 6.61 1.70
CA GLU A 68 15.91 6.01 0.90
C GLU A 68 16.50 6.98 -0.13
N SER A 69 15.67 7.83 -0.75
CA SER A 69 16.13 8.82 -1.74
C SER A 69 17.05 9.88 -1.14
N ASN A 70 16.97 10.10 0.17
CA ASN A 70 17.85 10.99 0.93
C ASN A 70 19.05 10.26 1.55
N GLY A 71 19.28 8.99 1.18
CA GLY A 71 20.34 8.15 1.75
C GLY A 71 20.08 7.71 3.19
N ASN A 72 18.85 7.87 3.68
CA ASN A 72 18.48 7.65 5.07
C ASN A 72 17.59 6.42 5.24
N VAL A 73 17.59 5.87 6.44
CA VAL A 73 16.50 5.01 6.92
C VAL A 73 15.44 5.88 7.58
N MET A 74 14.19 5.40 7.63
CA MET A 74 13.14 6.08 8.40
C MET A 74 13.60 6.26 9.86
N ASP A 75 13.47 7.48 10.38
CA ASP A 75 13.61 7.74 11.82
C ASP A 75 12.50 7.03 12.62
N GLU A 76 12.64 7.01 13.95
CA GLU A 76 11.72 6.24 14.80
C GLU A 76 10.25 6.66 14.63
N ARG A 77 9.99 7.96 14.51
CA ARG A 77 8.62 8.49 14.39
C ARG A 77 8.00 8.15 13.04
N THR A 78 8.78 8.31 11.97
CA THR A 78 8.36 7.99 10.60
C THR A 78 8.12 6.49 10.47
N LYS A 79 9.01 5.68 11.06
CA LYS A 79 8.90 4.22 11.10
C LYS A 79 7.65 3.77 11.85
N GLU A 80 7.39 4.30 13.04
CA GLU A 80 6.19 3.99 13.82
C GLU A 80 4.91 4.31 13.04
N MET A 81 4.87 5.49 12.42
CA MET A 81 3.75 5.91 11.58
C MET A 81 3.56 4.98 10.38
N ALA A 82 4.63 4.66 9.64
CA ALA A 82 4.57 3.80 8.47
C ALA A 82 4.08 2.38 8.84
N LEU A 83 4.57 1.83 9.95
CA LEU A 83 4.13 0.54 10.48
C LEU A 83 2.68 0.56 10.93
N LYS A 84 2.20 1.66 11.52
CA LYS A 84 0.78 1.83 11.89
C LYS A 84 -0.12 1.76 10.66
N TYR A 85 0.24 2.41 9.56
CA TYR A 85 -0.51 2.30 8.31
C TYR A 85 -0.50 0.87 7.76
N LEU A 86 0.66 0.19 7.72
CA LEU A 86 0.71 -1.21 7.28
C LEU A 86 -0.18 -2.13 8.12
N ARG A 87 -0.13 -2.02 9.45
CA ARG A 87 -0.98 -2.81 10.35
C ARG A 87 -2.46 -2.58 10.05
N ARG A 88 -2.85 -1.33 9.82
CA ARG A 88 -4.23 -1.00 9.49
C ARG A 88 -4.69 -1.57 8.14
N GLY A 89 -3.84 -1.50 7.10
CA GLY A 89 -4.15 -2.17 5.82
C GLY A 89 -4.23 -3.69 5.95
N ALA A 90 -3.36 -4.30 6.76
CA ALA A 90 -3.38 -5.73 7.03
C ALA A 90 -4.62 -6.20 7.82
N GLU A 91 -5.13 -5.38 8.74
CA GLU A 91 -6.42 -5.61 9.41
C GLU A 91 -7.56 -5.73 8.38
N LEU A 92 -7.49 -4.94 7.29
CA LEU A 92 -8.44 -4.93 6.19
C LEU A 92 -8.17 -6.00 5.11
N ASN A 93 -7.28 -6.97 5.38
CA ASN A 93 -6.87 -8.01 4.43
C ASN A 93 -6.21 -7.46 3.14
N ASP A 94 -5.64 -6.25 3.16
CA ASP A 94 -4.87 -5.78 2.02
C ASP A 94 -3.61 -6.63 1.85
N TYR A 95 -3.49 -7.24 0.67
CA TYR A 95 -2.41 -8.18 0.37
C TYR A 95 -1.05 -7.50 0.35
N ASN A 96 -0.95 -6.24 -0.09
CA ASN A 96 0.33 -5.53 -0.14
C ASN A 96 0.78 -5.16 1.27
N SER A 97 -0.14 -4.69 2.13
CA SER A 97 0.17 -4.43 3.54
C SER A 97 0.63 -5.69 4.27
N LEU A 98 -0.03 -6.82 4.04
CA LEU A 98 0.40 -8.12 4.56
C LEU A 98 1.78 -8.51 4.01
N SER A 99 2.01 -8.35 2.71
CA SER A 99 3.30 -8.68 2.08
C SER A 99 4.46 -7.85 2.65
N TYR A 100 4.25 -6.56 2.88
CA TYR A 100 5.26 -5.72 3.54
C TYR A 100 5.54 -6.21 4.95
N LEU A 101 4.51 -6.39 5.80
CA LEU A 101 4.71 -6.86 7.17
C LEU A 101 5.38 -8.24 7.22
N TRP A 102 5.04 -9.14 6.31
CA TRP A 102 5.65 -10.47 6.19
C TRP A 102 7.17 -10.37 6.01
N SER A 103 7.63 -9.55 5.05
CA SER A 103 9.06 -9.33 4.78
C SER A 103 9.75 -8.62 5.95
N LEU A 104 9.12 -7.58 6.53
CA LEU A 104 9.67 -6.85 7.66
C LEU A 104 9.94 -7.76 8.88
N TYR A 105 9.00 -8.63 9.24
CA TYR A 105 9.19 -9.60 10.32
C TYR A 105 10.17 -10.73 9.97
N LEU A 106 10.23 -11.15 8.70
CA LEU A 106 11.15 -12.19 8.25
C LEU A 106 12.61 -11.72 8.32
N GLU A 107 12.85 -10.48 7.91
CA GLU A 107 14.18 -9.88 7.79
C GLU A 107 14.62 -9.19 9.08
N GLY A 108 13.68 -8.74 9.91
CA GLY A 108 13.97 -7.86 11.05
C GLY A 108 14.23 -6.40 10.64
N LYS A 109 13.75 -5.99 9.45
CA LYS A 109 13.81 -4.59 8.99
C LYS A 109 12.72 -3.81 9.72
N TYR A 110 13.10 -2.73 10.41
CA TYR A 110 12.21 -1.82 11.17
C TYR A 110 11.43 -2.42 12.35
N VAL A 111 11.29 -3.74 12.44
CA VAL A 111 10.69 -4.49 13.54
C VAL A 111 11.65 -5.60 13.99
N PRO A 112 11.60 -6.06 15.25
CA PRO A 112 12.33 -7.26 15.66
C PRO A 112 11.97 -8.45 14.77
N LYS A 113 12.99 -9.21 14.36
CA LYS A 113 12.79 -10.42 13.56
C LYS A 113 11.88 -11.40 14.32
N ASP A 114 10.81 -11.83 13.67
CA ASP A 114 9.81 -12.74 14.23
C ASP A 114 9.29 -13.68 13.14
N THR A 115 9.90 -14.87 13.05
CA THR A 115 9.56 -15.85 12.04
C THR A 115 8.19 -16.49 12.26
N ILE A 116 7.70 -16.52 13.51
CA ILE A 116 6.38 -17.05 13.84
C ILE A 116 5.30 -16.08 13.33
N MET A 117 5.46 -14.79 13.61
CA MET A 117 4.56 -13.77 13.11
C MET A 117 4.62 -13.67 11.58
N SER A 118 5.82 -13.74 10.98
CA SER A 118 5.97 -13.79 9.53
C SER A 118 5.21 -14.98 8.93
N GLN A 119 5.37 -16.20 9.47
CA GLN A 119 4.64 -17.37 8.99
C GLN A 119 3.12 -17.23 9.13
N LYS A 120 2.64 -16.63 10.25
CA LYS A 120 1.21 -16.35 10.43
C LYS A 120 0.66 -15.43 9.35
N ILE A 121 1.40 -14.38 9.00
CA ILE A 121 1.02 -13.45 7.92
C ILE A 121 1.01 -14.18 6.58
N LYS A 122 2.02 -15.03 6.32
CA LYS A 122 2.11 -15.81 5.09
C LYS A 122 0.89 -16.72 4.90
N ASN A 123 0.49 -17.45 5.94
CA ASN A 123 -0.70 -18.30 5.91
C ASN A 123 -1.97 -17.49 5.58
N ARG A 124 -2.14 -16.30 6.19
CA ARG A 124 -3.27 -15.41 5.89
C ARG A 124 -3.27 -14.92 4.44
N MET A 125 -2.10 -14.62 3.87
CA MET A 125 -1.98 -14.24 2.46
C MET A 125 -2.38 -15.39 1.52
N ASP A 126 -2.01 -16.62 1.87
CA ASP A 126 -2.36 -17.82 1.09
C ASP A 126 -3.88 -18.10 1.16
N GLU A 127 -4.50 -17.95 2.34
CA GLU A 127 -5.96 -18.03 2.52
C GLU A 127 -6.71 -17.01 1.64
N ILE A 128 -6.28 -15.74 1.65
CA ILE A 128 -6.88 -14.69 0.81
C ILE A 128 -6.75 -15.04 -0.67
N SER A 129 -5.61 -15.58 -1.09
CA SER A 129 -5.35 -15.96 -2.47
C SER A 129 -6.28 -17.10 -2.92
N LEU A 130 -6.48 -18.11 -2.06
CA LEU A 130 -7.42 -19.21 -2.33
C LEU A 130 -8.86 -18.69 -2.46
N LEU A 131 -9.31 -17.83 -1.55
CA LEU A 131 -10.68 -17.28 -1.59
C LEU A 131 -10.98 -16.52 -2.90
N LYS A 132 -10.00 -15.80 -3.45
CA LYS A 132 -10.15 -15.11 -4.74
C LYS A 132 -10.33 -16.07 -5.91
N VAL A 133 -9.61 -17.21 -5.90
CA VAL A 133 -9.76 -18.24 -6.94
C VAL A 133 -11.18 -18.82 -6.89
N TYR A 134 -11.66 -19.19 -5.70
CA TYR A 134 -13.00 -19.81 -5.55
C TYR A 134 -14.17 -18.87 -5.88
N THR A 135 -14.00 -17.57 -5.70
CA THR A 135 -15.06 -16.58 -6.03
C THR A 135 -15.12 -16.24 -7.51
N THR A 136 -13.99 -16.39 -8.22
CA THR A 136 -13.92 -16.15 -9.67
C THR A 136 -14.51 -17.33 -10.46
N THR A 137 -14.39 -18.56 -9.97
CA THR A 137 -14.88 -19.77 -10.66
C THR A 137 -16.36 -20.11 -10.44
N ARG A 138 -17.10 -19.33 -9.63
CA ARG A 138 -18.48 -19.65 -9.23
C ARG A 138 -19.56 -18.96 -10.06
N TRP A 139 -19.19 -18.18 -11.08
CA TRP A 139 -20.10 -17.42 -11.94
C TRP A 139 -19.77 -17.51 -13.44
N ASP A 140 -19.03 -18.56 -13.84
CA ASP A 140 -18.81 -18.92 -15.25
C ASP A 140 -19.71 -20.09 -15.66
#